data_AF-A0A8T4CJW3-F1
#
_entry.id   AF-A0A8T4CJW3-F1
#
_cell.length_a   1.000
_cell.length_b   1.000
_cell.length_c   1.000
_cell.angle_alpha   90.00
_cell.angle_beta   90.00
_cell.angle_gamma   90.00
#
_symmetry.space_group_name_H-M   'P 1'
#
loop_
_entity.id
_entity.type
_entity.pdbx_description
1 polymer ?
#
loop_
_entity_poly.entity_id
_entity_poly.type
_entity_poly.pdbx_seq_one_letter_code
_entity_poly.pdbx_strand_id
1 'polypeptide(L)'
;MADLRANEQKILSALQKLSGHASVEQLISEAKLSDAAVMRAALTLQEKNLVKIHAKLETIIKLNAEGKLHAENGLPERRLLNAVIALGGKATLGKA
;
A
#
# COMPACT_ATOMS: atom_id res chain seq x y z
N MET A 1 1.93 -4.22 -38.67
CA MET A 1 0.94 -3.94 -37.60
C MET A 1 1.50 -4.58 -36.34
N ALA A 2 1.64 -3.85 -35.23
CA ALA A 2 2.13 -4.44 -33.99
C ALA A 2 1.13 -5.52 -33.55
N ASP A 3 1.57 -6.77 -33.45
CA ASP A 3 0.73 -7.88 -33.04
C ASP A 3 0.45 -7.73 -31.54
N LEU A 4 -0.68 -7.10 -31.22
CA LEU A 4 -1.08 -6.74 -29.87
C LEU A 4 -2.05 -7.79 -29.34
N ARG A 5 -1.72 -8.42 -28.21
CA ARG A 5 -2.62 -9.37 -27.55
C ARG A 5 -3.86 -8.62 -27.02
N ALA A 6 -4.97 -9.34 -26.83
CA ALA A 6 -6.23 -8.76 -26.35
C ALA A 6 -6.06 -7.92 -25.04
N ASN A 7 -5.16 -8.33 -24.15
CA ASN A 7 -4.89 -7.60 -22.91
C ASN A 7 -4.06 -6.33 -23.14
N GLU A 8 -3.14 -6.34 -24.10
CA GLU A 8 -2.33 -5.17 -24.46
C GLU A 8 -3.21 -4.08 -25.08
N GLN A 9 -4.15 -4.47 -25.96
CA GLN A 9 -5.13 -3.55 -26.53
C GLN A 9 -6.02 -2.93 -25.45
N LYS A 10 -6.55 -3.73 -24.52
CA LYS A 10 -7.36 -3.22 -23.40
C LYS A 10 -6.61 -2.22 -22.54
N ILE A 11 -5.34 -2.45 -22.26
CA ILE A 11 -4.49 -1.54 -21.48
C ILE A 11 -4.26 -0.22 -22.22
N LEU A 12 -3.96 -0.27 -23.52
CA LEU A 12 -3.79 0.94 -24.33
C LEU A 12 -5.10 1.73 -24.44
N SER A 13 -6.25 1.06 -24.59
CA SER A 13 -7.55 1.73 -24.56
C SER A 13 -7.85 2.34 -23.18
N ALA A 14 -7.51 1.67 -22.09
CA ALA A 14 -7.67 2.21 -20.74
C ALA A 14 -6.75 3.43 -20.53
N LEU A 15 -5.49 3.38 -20.98
CA LEU A 15 -4.57 4.52 -20.97
C LEU A 15 -5.09 5.69 -21.79
N GLN A 16 -5.67 5.43 -22.97
CA GLN A 16 -6.27 6.47 -23.81
C GLN A 16 -7.41 7.19 -23.09
N LYS A 17 -8.27 6.46 -22.38
CA LYS A 17 -9.35 7.05 -21.57
C LYS A 17 -8.82 7.87 -20.38
N LEU A 18 -7.68 7.45 -19.82
CA LEU A 18 -7.02 8.10 -18.68
C LEU A 18 -6.01 9.19 -19.11
N SER A 19 -6.18 9.79 -20.29
CA SER A 19 -5.33 10.88 -20.79
C SER A 19 -3.84 10.52 -20.95
N GLY A 20 -3.55 9.25 -21.23
CA GLY A 20 -2.21 8.76 -21.57
C GLY A 20 -1.27 8.49 -20.39
N HIS A 21 -1.67 8.83 -19.16
CA HIS A 21 -0.87 8.61 -17.96
C HIS A 21 -1.78 8.06 -16.85
N ALA A 22 -1.47 6.89 -16.33
CA ALA A 22 -2.27 6.23 -15.30
C ALA A 22 -1.39 5.49 -14.31
N SER A 23 -1.85 5.39 -13.06
CA SER A 23 -1.26 4.45 -12.09
C SER A 23 -1.68 3.02 -12.42
N VAL A 24 -0.91 2.04 -11.94
CA VAL A 24 -1.23 0.61 -12.11
C VAL A 24 -2.61 0.30 -11.49
N GLU A 25 -2.92 0.89 -10.35
CA GLU A 25 -4.22 0.73 -9.65
C GLU A 25 -5.40 1.23 -10.50
N GLN A 26 -5.26 2.41 -11.13
CA GLN A 26 -6.27 2.95 -12.04
C GLN A 26 -6.45 2.05 -13.26
N LEU A 27 -5.34 1.55 -13.82
CA LEU A 27 -5.35 0.62 -14.95
C LEU A 27 -6.05 -0.70 -14.62
N ILE A 28 -5.84 -1.26 -13.42
CA ILE A 28 -6.54 -2.46 -12.95
C ILE A 28 -8.05 -2.21 -12.89
N SER A 29 -8.46 -1.06 -12.33
CA SER A 29 -9.86 -0.72 -12.16
C SER A 29 -10.59 -0.52 -13.49
N GLU A 30 -9.96 0.15 -14.45
CA GLU A 30 -10.54 0.43 -15.77
C GLU A 30 -10.48 -0.78 -16.71
N ALA A 31 -9.34 -1.51 -16.74
CA ALA A 31 -9.17 -2.65 -17.62
C ALA A 31 -9.90 -3.91 -17.13
N LYS A 32 -10.33 -3.96 -15.85
CA LYS A 32 -10.96 -5.12 -15.19
C LYS A 32 -10.13 -6.40 -15.36
N LEU A 33 -8.81 -6.26 -15.27
CA LEU A 33 -7.84 -7.36 -15.36
C LEU A 33 -7.22 -7.61 -13.98
N SER A 34 -6.65 -8.80 -13.78
CA SER A 34 -5.85 -9.06 -12.59
C SER A 34 -4.54 -8.26 -12.61
N ASP A 35 -4.00 -7.95 -11.43
CA ASP A 35 -2.74 -7.21 -11.27
C ASP A 35 -1.59 -7.86 -12.08
N ALA A 36 -1.46 -9.19 -11.98
CA ALA A 36 -0.48 -9.95 -12.76
C ALA A 36 -0.70 -9.88 -14.28
N ALA A 37 -1.95 -9.75 -14.76
CA ALA A 37 -2.22 -9.60 -16.18
C ALA A 37 -1.88 -8.18 -16.67
N VAL A 38 -2.17 -7.15 -15.88
CA VAL A 38 -1.82 -5.75 -16.18
C VAL A 38 -0.31 -5.58 -16.23
N MET A 39 0.42 -6.05 -15.21
CA MET A 39 1.87 -5.90 -15.17
C MET A 39 2.59 -6.66 -16.29
N ARG A 40 2.16 -7.88 -16.63
CA ARG A 40 2.72 -8.64 -17.76
C ARG A 40 2.55 -7.90 -19.09
N ALA A 41 1.34 -7.40 -19.36
CA ALA A 41 1.09 -6.70 -20.60
C ALA A 41 1.72 -5.29 -20.62
N ALA A 42 1.86 -4.62 -19.48
CA ALA A 42 2.61 -3.37 -19.38
C ALA A 42 4.10 -3.58 -19.69
N LEU A 43 4.71 -4.67 -19.19
CA LEU A 43 6.09 -5.03 -19.50
C LEU A 43 6.28 -5.34 -20.99
N THR A 44 5.40 -6.13 -21.62
CA THR A 44 5.50 -6.39 -23.06
C THR A 44 5.29 -5.12 -23.90
N LEU A 45 4.40 -4.21 -23.48
CA LEU A 45 4.22 -2.91 -24.12
C LEU A 45 5.46 -2.01 -23.96
N GLN A 46 6.15 -2.09 -22.82
CA GLN A 46 7.41 -1.40 -22.60
C GLN A 46 8.53 -1.96 -23.50
N GLU A 47 8.66 -3.28 -23.62
CA GLU A 47 9.61 -3.94 -24.54
C GLU A 47 9.37 -3.54 -26.00
N LYS A 48 8.10 -3.35 -26.37
CA LYS A 48 7.68 -2.85 -27.70
C LYS A 48 7.86 -1.33 -27.86
N ASN A 49 8.42 -0.62 -26.87
CA ASN A 49 8.56 0.85 -26.82
C ASN A 49 7.24 1.64 -26.97
N LEU A 50 6.10 1.04 -26.61
CA LEU A 50 4.77 1.66 -26.70
C LEU A 50 4.38 2.41 -25.42
N VAL A 51 4.91 2.00 -24.27
CA VAL A 51 4.61 2.59 -22.95
C VAL A 51 5.90 2.77 -22.16
N LYS A 52 5.96 3.80 -21.32
CA LYS A 52 7.03 3.98 -20.33
C LYS A 52 6.50 3.68 -18.94
N ILE A 53 7.17 2.79 -18.22
CA ILE A 53 6.86 2.50 -16.82
C ILE A 53 7.78 3.35 -15.94
N HIS A 54 7.18 4.16 -15.09
CA HIS A 54 7.89 4.94 -14.08
C HIS A 54 7.66 4.31 -12.71
N ALA A 55 8.74 3.90 -12.05
CA ALA A 55 8.70 3.41 -10.68
C ALA A 55 9.29 4.47 -9.75
N LYS A 56 8.62 4.72 -8.63
CA LYS A 56 9.10 5.59 -7.56
C LYS A 56 9.15 4.76 -6.28
N LEU A 57 10.33 4.66 -5.67
CA LEU A 57 10.42 4.09 -4.32
C LEU A 57 9.92 5.11 -3.31
N GLU A 58 8.97 4.70 -2.46
CA GLU A 58 8.48 5.51 -1.34
C GLU A 58 8.66 4.73 -0.04
N THR A 59 9.27 5.36 0.96
CA THR A 59 9.41 4.80 2.31
C THR A 59 8.28 5.32 3.18
N ILE A 60 7.41 4.42 3.62
CA ILE A 60 6.24 4.76 4.43
C ILE A 60 6.45 4.27 5.86
N ILE A 61 6.52 5.21 6.80
CA ILE A 61 6.61 4.90 8.24
C ILE A 61 5.19 4.80 8.79
N LYS A 62 4.84 3.65 9.38
CA LYS A 62 3.53 3.39 9.99
C LYS A 62 3.69 2.81 11.39
N LEU A 63 2.78 3.18 12.28
CA LEU A 63 2.66 2.52 13.58
C LEU A 63 2.22 1.07 13.38
N ASN A 64 2.91 0.16 14.06
CA ASN A 64 2.45 -1.21 14.24
C ASN A 64 1.20 -1.24 15.17
N ALA A 65 0.57 -2.40 15.33
CA ALA A 65 -0.62 -2.54 16.17
C ALA A 65 -0.37 -2.03 17.60
N GLU A 66 0.79 -2.36 18.16
CA GLU A 66 1.20 -1.90 19.49
C GLU A 66 1.40 -0.38 19.55
N GLY A 67 2.08 0.21 18.57
CA GLY A 67 2.30 1.65 18.48
C GLY A 67 1.00 2.44 18.35
N LYS A 68 -0.01 1.89 17.67
CA LYS A 68 -1.37 2.47 17.66
C LYS A 68 -2.00 2.43 19.05
N LEU A 69 -1.94 1.28 19.72
CA LEU A 69 -2.47 1.12 21.07
C LEU A 69 -1.81 2.10 22.05
N HIS A 70 -0.49 2.29 21.95
CA HIS A 70 0.26 3.23 22.81
C HIS A 70 0.05 4.69 22.43
N ALA A 71 -0.21 5.00 21.16
CA ALA A 71 -0.59 6.35 20.73
C ALA A 71 -1.95 6.76 21.29
N GLU A 72 -2.90 5.82 21.37
CA GLU A 72 -4.25 6.07 21.92
C GLU A 72 -4.28 6.05 23.45
N ASN A 73 -3.69 5.02 24.06
CA ASN A 73 -3.79 4.77 25.51
C ASN A 73 -2.62 5.36 26.31
N GLY A 74 -1.62 5.92 25.63
CA GLY A 74 -0.35 6.33 26.21
C GLY A 74 0.61 5.16 26.44
N LEU A 75 1.87 5.50 26.65
CA LEU A 75 2.95 4.55 26.90
C LEU A 75 2.66 3.64 28.10
N PRO A 76 3.05 2.37 28.06
CA PRO A 76 2.79 1.41 29.13
C PRO A 76 3.39 1.86 30.45
N GLU A 77 4.55 2.52 30.45
CA GLU A 77 5.19 3.07 31.65
C GLU A 77 4.37 4.19 32.28
N ARG A 78 3.74 5.06 31.46
CA ARG A 78 2.86 6.13 31.96
C ARG A 78 1.57 5.55 32.53
N ARG A 79 1.00 4.55 31.86
CA ARG A 79 -0.19 3.84 32.34
C ARG A 79 0.08 3.15 33.67
N LEU A 80 1.24 2.50 33.81
CA LEU A 80 1.69 1.87 35.04
C LEU A 80 1.91 2.89 36.15
N LEU A 81 2.59 4.00 35.87
CA LEU A 81 2.81 5.06 36.85
C LEU A 81 1.48 5.63 37.37
N ASN A 82 0.54 5.94 36.47
CA ASN A 82 -0.78 6.44 36.85
C ASN A 82 -1.55 5.42 37.72
N ALA A 83 -1.46 4.13 37.40
CA ALA A 83 -2.05 3.07 38.20
C ALA A 83 -1.42 2.99 39.61
N VAL A 84 -0.09 3.09 39.72
CA VAL A 84 0.61 3.07 41.02
C VAL A 84 0.29 4.30 41.85
N ILE A 85 0.20 5.49 41.23
CA ILE A 85 -0.22 6.72 41.91
C ILE A 85 -1.66 6.56 42.43
N ALA A 86 -2.57 6.03 41.61
CA ALA A 86 -3.95 5.77 42.02
C ALA A 86 -4.06 4.77 43.19
N LEU A 87 -3.12 3.84 43.32
CA LEU A 87 -3.04 2.87 44.42
C LEU A 87 -2.37 3.42 45.70
N GLY A 88 -2.09 4.73 45.77
CA GLY A 88 -1.45 5.34 46.94
C GLY A 88 0.08 5.26 46.91
N GLY A 89 0.67 5.12 45.72
CA GLY A 89 2.13 5.20 45.50
C GLY A 89 2.89 3.89 45.70
N LYS A 90 2.22 2.79 46.04
CA LYS A 90 2.81 1.45 46.14
C LYS A 90 1.85 0.40 45.60
N ALA A 91 2.37 -0.55 44.84
CA ALA A 91 1.62 -1.71 44.36
C ALA A 91 2.46 -2.97 44.55
N THR A 92 1.85 -4.04 45.06
CA THR A 92 2.47 -5.37 45.14
C THR A 92 2.20 -6.14 43.86
N LEU A 93 3.25 -6.63 43.21
CA LEU A 93 3.12 -7.54 42.09
C LEU A 93 2.77 -8.94 42.62
N GLY A 94 1.62 -9.47 42.23
CA GLY A 94 1.33 -10.89 42.39
C GLY A 94 2.29 -11.71 41.52
N LYS A 95 2.72 -12.90 42.01
CA LYS A 95 3.53 -13.81 41.19
C LYS A 95 2.74 -14.18 39.93
N ALA A 96 3.40 -14.04 38.78
CA ALA A 96 2.90 -14.42 37.46
C ALA A 96 2.77 -15.94 37.31
#